data_AF-A0A536ULP4-F1
#
_entry.id   AF-A0A536ULP4-F1
#
_cell.length_a   1.000
_cell.length_b   1.000
_cell.length_c   1.000
_cell.angle_alpha   90.00
_cell.angle_beta   90.00
_cell.angle_gamma   90.00
#
_symmetry.space_group_name_H-M   'P 1'
#
loop_
_entity.id
_entity.type
_entity.pdbx_description
1 polymer ?
#
loop_
_entity_poly.entity_id
_entity_poly.type
_entity_poly.pdbx_seq_one_letter_code
_entity_poly.pdbx_strand_id
1 'polypeptide(L)' 'MNRALHHKTFVIGAALLLLIGLMAVLAPWLAPHDPYAQDLANRSVPPFWNAERGGWLHPLGTDPLGRDYLS' A
#
# COMPACT_ATOMS: atom_id res chain seq x y z
N MET A 1 15.87 30.89 -6.86
CA MET A 1 15.20 29.60 -6.52
C MET A 1 16.05 28.65 -5.67
N ASN A 2 17.38 28.80 -5.59
CA ASN A 2 18.25 27.80 -4.91
C ASN A 2 18.34 27.89 -3.37
N ARG A 3 17.74 28.91 -2.72
CA ARG A 3 17.80 29.04 -1.25
C ARG A 3 17.00 27.96 -0.51
N ALA A 4 15.88 27.52 -1.08
CA ALA A 4 15.01 26.52 -0.46
C ALA A 4 15.69 25.13 -0.37
N LEU A 5 16.49 24.77 -1.40
CA LEU A 5 17.22 23.50 -1.46
C LEU A 5 18.38 23.39 -0.45
N HIS A 6 18.81 24.51 0.15
CA HIS A 6 19.91 24.52 1.10
C HIS A 6 19.46 24.15 2.54
N HIS A 7 18.15 24.17 2.81
CA HIS A 7 17.58 23.78 4.09
C HIS A 7 17.24 22.29 4.08
N LYS A 8 18.04 21.49 4.81
CA LYS A 8 17.88 20.03 4.89
C LYS A 8 16.46 19.60 5.24
N THR A 9 15.82 20.30 6.18
CA THR A 9 14.43 20.03 6.59
C THR A 9 13.43 20.24 5.46
N PHE A 10 13.61 21.29 4.65
CA PHE A 10 12.76 21.55 3.50
C PHE A 10 12.92 20.48 2.43
N VAL A 11 14.16 20.05 2.16
CA VAL A 11 14.44 18.99 1.19
C VAL A 11 13.84 17.65 1.63
N ILE A 12 13.97 17.29 2.91
CA ILE A 12 13.38 16.05 3.44
C ILE A 12 11.85 16.09 3.33
N GLY A 13 11.22 17.20 3.72
CA GLY A 13 9.76 17.35 3.61
C GLY A 13 9.27 17.29 2.17
N ALA A 14 9.97 17.98 1.26
CA ALA A 14 9.66 17.94 -0.17
C ALA A 14 9.84 16.53 -0.76
N ALA A 15 10.90 15.81 -0.37
CA ALA A 15 11.14 14.44 -0.81
C ALA A 15 10.05 13.48 -0.33
N LEU A 16 9.61 13.60 0.93
CA LEU A 16 8.50 12.80 1.47
C LEU A 16 7.18 13.06 0.73
N LEU A 17 6.84 14.33 0.49
CA LEU A 17 5.64 14.69 -0.27
C LEU A 17 5.69 14.16 -1.70
N LEU A 18 6.86 14.25 -2.34
CA LEU A 18 7.07 13.75 -3.69
C LEU A 18 6.95 12.21 -3.73
N LEU A 19 7.48 11.51 -2.73
CA LEU A 19 7.34 10.06 -2.57
C LEU A 19 5.87 9.65 -2.42
N ILE A 20 5.11 10.32 -1.55
CA ILE A 20 3.67 10.06 -1.37
C ILE A 20 2.91 10.33 -2.68
N GLY A 21 3.21 11.44 -3.36
CA GLY A 21 2.62 11.76 -4.65
C GLY A 21 2.92 10.70 -5.72
N LEU A 22 4.15 10.18 -5.74
CA LEU A 22 4.54 9.12 -6.64
C LEU A 22 3.81 7.81 -6.34
N MET A 23 3.65 7.45 -5.06
CA MET A 23 2.85 6.30 -4.65
C MET A 23 1.38 6.44 -5.08
N ALA A 24 0.79 7.64 -4.99
CA ALA A 24 -0.57 7.88 -5.43
C ALA A 24 -0.74 7.73 -6.95
N VAL A 25 0.23 8.19 -7.74
CA VAL A 25 0.22 8.01 -9.21
C VAL A 25 0.42 6.55 -9.60
N LEU A 26 1.24 5.81 -8.86
CA LEU A 26 1.50 4.38 -9.08
C LEU A 26 0.50 3.46 -8.36
N ALA A 27 -0.47 4.01 -7.62
CA ALA A 27 -1.49 3.25 -6.90
C ALA A 27 -2.20 2.18 -7.76
N PRO A 28 -2.68 2.46 -9.00
CA PRO A 28 -3.36 1.44 -9.80
C PRO A 28 -2.47 0.26 -10.20
N TRP A 29 -1.13 0.39 -10.12
CA TRP A 29 -0.19 -0.71 -10.38
C TRP A 29 0.27 -1.40 -9.10
N LEU A 30 0.33 -0.69 -7.97
CA LEU A 30 0.69 -1.26 -6.67
C LEU A 30 -0.48 -2.01 -6.01
N ALA A 31 -1.67 -1.46 -6.14
CA ALA A 31 -2.90 -1.90 -5.49
C ALA A 31 -4.05 -1.89 -6.52
N PRO A 32 -4.09 -2.87 -7.43
CA PRO A 32 -5.11 -2.94 -8.47
C PRO A 32 -6.48 -3.40 -7.96
N HIS A 33 -6.55 -3.90 -6.72
CA HIS A 33 -7.77 -4.38 -6.10
C HIS A 33 -8.63 -3.21 -5.59
N ASP A 34 -9.93 -3.46 -5.40
CA ASP A 34 -10.85 -2.47 -4.85
C ASP A 34 -10.84 -2.56 -3.30
N PRO A 35 -10.45 -1.50 -2.56
CA PRO A 35 -10.39 -1.52 -1.10
C PRO A 35 -11.76 -1.70 -0.45
N TYR A 36 -12.85 -1.45 -1.17
CA TYR A 36 -14.22 -1.62 -0.70
C TYR A 36 -14.84 -2.95 -1.11
N ALA A 37 -14.17 -3.75 -1.95
CA ALA A 37 -14.62 -5.08 -2.28
C ALA A 37 -14.49 -5.99 -1.04
N GLN A 38 -15.62 -6.54 -0.60
CA GLN A 38 -15.68 -7.43 0.56
C GLN A 38 -15.92 -8.87 0.10
N ASP A 39 -14.98 -9.76 0.42
CA ASP A 39 -15.13 -11.20 0.16
C ASP A 39 -15.15 -12.00 1.47
N LEU A 40 -16.35 -12.31 1.95
CA LEU A 40 -16.53 -13.08 3.20
C LEU A 40 -15.98 -14.52 3.10
N ALA A 41 -15.84 -15.07 1.89
CA ALA A 41 -15.23 -16.39 1.71
C ALA A 41 -13.72 -16.35 2.00
N ASN A 42 -13.09 -15.21 1.74
CA ASN A 42 -11.67 -14.94 1.97
C ASN A 42 -11.43 -14.06 3.20
N ARG A 43 -12.21 -14.23 4.28
CA ARG A 43 -11.96 -13.52 5.55
C ARG A 43 -10.76 -14.11 6.30
N SER A 44 -9.95 -13.24 6.91
CA SER A 44 -8.81 -13.64 7.75
C SER A 44 -7.79 -14.55 7.02
N VAL A 45 -7.59 -14.30 5.73
CA VAL A 45 -6.53 -14.99 4.95
C VAL A 45 -5.19 -14.49 5.47
N PRO A 46 -4.27 -15.40 5.85
CA PRO A 46 -2.96 -14.98 6.32
C PRO A 46 -2.11 -14.47 5.14
N PRO A 47 -1.10 -13.64 5.43
CA PRO A 47 -0.17 -13.11 4.43
C PRO A 47 0.62 -14.23 3.72
N PHE A 48 1.20 -13.90 2.57
CA PHE A 48 1.89 -14.86 1.69
C PHE A 48 3.03 -15.64 2.36
N TRP A 49 3.67 -15.06 3.39
CA TRP A 49 4.75 -15.72 4.13
C TRP A 49 4.26 -16.84 5.06
N ASN A 50 2.94 -17.02 5.21
CA ASN A 50 2.36 -18.10 5.98
C ASN A 50 2.08 -19.31 5.05
N ALA A 51 2.99 -20.28 5.06
CA ALA A 51 3.07 -21.36 4.06
C ALA A 51 1.85 -22.28 3.95
N GLU A 52 0.95 -22.28 4.94
CA GLU A 52 -0.21 -23.20 4.96
C GLU A 52 -1.44 -22.67 4.20
N ARG A 53 -1.63 -21.35 4.18
CA ARG A 53 -2.82 -20.69 3.60
C ARG A 53 -2.56 -19.33 2.95
N GLY A 54 -1.31 -18.87 2.92
CA GLY A 54 -0.89 -17.62 2.31
C GLY A 54 -0.84 -17.72 0.79
N GLY A 55 -1.61 -16.89 0.10
CA GLY A 55 -1.67 -16.83 -1.36
C GLY A 55 -1.16 -15.50 -1.90
N TRP A 56 -0.73 -15.48 -3.16
CA TRP A 56 -0.35 -14.25 -3.88
C TRP A 56 -1.53 -13.34 -4.22
N LEU A 57 -2.76 -13.86 -4.10
CA LEU A 57 -3.98 -13.09 -4.33
C LEU A 57 -4.15 -11.99 -3.27
N HIS A 58 -3.78 -12.28 -2.02
CA HIS A 58 -3.80 -11.35 -0.89
C HIS A 58 -2.42 -11.35 -0.21
N PRO A 59 -1.43 -10.62 -0.76
CA PRO A 59 -0.05 -10.71 -0.29
C PRO A 59 0.10 -10.39 1.20
N LEU A 60 -0.62 -9.35 1.67
CA LEU A 60 -0.63 -8.95 3.08
C LEU A 60 -1.73 -9.63 3.89
N GLY A 61 -2.51 -10.52 3.27
CA GLY A 61 -3.70 -11.13 3.84
C GLY A 61 -4.93 -10.24 3.75
N THR A 62 -6.00 -10.68 4.39
CA THR A 62 -7.29 -9.97 4.42
C THR A 62 -7.75 -9.65 5.84
N ASP A 63 -8.61 -8.65 5.94
CA ASP A 63 -9.24 -8.26 7.19
C ASP A 63 -10.43 -9.17 7.58
N PRO A 64 -11.07 -8.97 8.75
CA PRO A 64 -12.21 -9.78 9.19
C PRO A 64 -13.45 -9.67 8.29
N LEU A 65 -13.51 -8.63 7.46
CA LEU A 65 -14.58 -8.38 6.49
C LEU A 65 -14.23 -8.93 5.09
N GLY A 66 -13.02 -9.49 4.91
CA GLY A 66 -12.55 -10.04 3.64
C GLY A 66 -11.96 -9.01 2.68
N ARG A 67 -11.55 -7.84 3.16
CA ARG A 67 -10.87 -6.80 2.36
C ARG A 67 -9.37 -7.03 2.36
N ASP A 68 -8.71 -6.73 1.25
CA ASP A 68 -7.26 -6.87 1.10
C ASP A 68 -6.51 -5.75 1.83
N TYR A 69 -5.47 -6.07 2.60
CA TYR A 69 -4.65 -5.07 3.31
C TYR A 69 -3.72 -4.25 2.41
N LEU A 70 -3.41 -4.74 1.21
CA LEU A 70 -2.57 -4.07 0.21
C LEU A 70 -3.39 -3.10 -0.67
N SER A 71 -4.73 -3.14 -0.56
CA SER A 71 -5.66 -2.39 -1.41
C SER A 71 -6.11 -1.05 -0.86
#